data_AF-A0A969RV49-F1
#
_entry.id   AF-A0A969RV49-F1
#
_cell.length_a   1.000
_cell.length_b   1.000
_cell.length_c   1.000
_cell.angle_alpha   90.00
_cell.angle_beta   90.00
_cell.angle_gamma   90.00
#
_symmetry.space_group_name_H-M   'P 1'
#
loop_
_entity.id
_entity.type
_entity.pdbx_description
1 polymer ?
#
loop_
_entity_poly.entity_id
_entity_poly.type
_entity_poly.pdbx_seq_one_letter_code
_entity_poly.pdbx_strand_id
1 'polypeptide(L)'
;MNFATPQGEFIGVERLEDGKLLINETTQAAIHSMSIYETDRQGNRSRLQSVEPASDPVQLEGWYADAVAAGRPTWSRIYQWDDQPILSVSSSYPIYDKAHRLQGVIGIDLVLSQISTFLASLKLSPTGRIFILERNGDLVASSSSELPFQMVKGQAQRLNGSMSQDFLVQATTHYLSQQFGDLKQIQSSQHLDFNLQGENQFVRVAPWRDSAGLDWLIVIVVPESDFMETIHANTRTTILLCFAALAIATLLGLITSRLLLKPILQMVNAAEALAAGELAAAYFRTKLS
;
A
#
# COMPACT_ATOMS: atom_id res chain seq x y z
N MET A 1 5.35 20.86 13.80
CA MET A 1 4.38 21.27 14.84
C MET A 1 4.39 22.78 14.87
N ASN A 2 3.21 23.39 14.89
CA ASN A 2 2.99 24.82 14.67
C ASN A 2 2.19 25.40 15.84
N PHE A 3 2.47 26.64 16.21
CA PHE A 3 1.64 27.44 17.11
C PHE A 3 1.56 28.87 16.59
N ALA A 4 0.37 29.46 16.59
CA ALA A 4 0.19 30.86 16.25
C ALA A 4 -0.86 31.55 17.11
N THR A 5 -0.72 32.86 17.28
CA THR A 5 -1.63 33.72 18.05
C THR A 5 -2.58 34.48 17.12
N PRO A 6 -3.73 34.99 17.61
CA PRO A 6 -4.61 35.87 16.83
C PRO A 6 -3.89 37.12 16.29
N GLN A 7 -2.83 37.56 16.96
CA GLN A 7 -2.01 38.71 16.59
C GLN A 7 -1.02 38.39 15.45
N GLY A 8 -0.91 37.12 15.04
CA GLY A 8 -0.10 36.65 13.91
C GLY A 8 1.32 36.23 14.28
N GLU A 9 1.64 36.19 15.57
CA GLU A 9 2.89 35.56 16.01
C GLU A 9 2.83 34.08 15.68
N PHE A 10 3.94 33.52 15.23
CA PHE A 10 4.04 32.14 14.80
C PHE A 10 5.34 31.53 15.30
N ILE A 11 5.26 30.26 15.70
CA ILE A 11 6.43 29.40 15.89
C ILE A 11 6.12 28.00 15.39
N GLY A 12 7.01 27.47 14.56
CA GLY A 12 6.93 26.15 13.97
C GLY A 12 8.22 25.37 14.16
N VAL A 13 8.11 24.05 14.33
CA VAL A 13 9.22 23.12 14.23
C VAL A 13 9.03 22.27 12.99
N GLU A 14 9.97 22.40 12.06
CA GLU A 14 10.05 21.65 10.82
C GLU A 14 11.11 20.55 10.94
N ARG A 15 10.84 19.39 10.33
CA ARG A 15 11.82 18.31 10.18
C ARG A 15 12.15 18.14 8.69
N LEU A 16 13.40 18.38 8.34
CA LEU A 16 13.92 18.17 7.00
C LEU A 16 14.10 16.68 6.69
N GLU A 17 14.25 16.35 5.40
CA GLU A 17 14.47 14.97 4.94
C GLU A 17 15.73 14.32 5.53
N ASP A 18 16.78 15.11 5.80
CA ASP A 18 18.01 14.64 6.44
C ASP A 18 17.87 14.45 7.97
N GLY A 19 16.67 14.65 8.51
CA GLY A 19 16.32 14.49 9.91
C GLY A 19 16.63 15.70 10.79
N LYS A 20 17.27 16.75 10.26
CA LYS A 20 17.52 18.00 11.00
C LYS A 20 16.21 18.70 11.33
N LEU A 21 16.25 19.46 12.42
CA LEU A 21 15.13 20.28 12.86
C LEU A 21 15.48 21.76 12.66
N LEU A 22 14.49 22.50 12.18
CA LEU A 22 14.51 23.95 12.11
C LEU A 22 13.37 24.53 12.95
N ILE A 23 13.60 25.70 13.53
CA ILE A 23 12.57 26.50 14.19
C ILE A 23 12.29 27.72 13.31
N ASN A 24 11.06 27.83 12.84
CA ASN A 24 10.56 28.94 12.04
C ASN A 24 9.75 29.85 12.96
N GLU A 25 10.07 31.14 13.03
CA GLU A 25 9.49 32.06 14.01
C GLU A 25 9.16 33.44 13.42
N THR A 26 7.95 33.92 13.70
CA THR A 26 7.51 35.28 13.42
C THR A 26 7.03 35.92 14.72
N THR A 27 7.59 37.08 15.07
CA THR A 27 7.25 37.81 16.30
C THR A 27 6.39 39.01 16.01
N GLN A 28 5.69 39.55 17.01
CA GLN A 28 4.83 40.73 16.83
C GLN A 28 5.61 41.95 16.31
N ALA A 29 6.87 42.11 16.73
CA ALA A 29 7.73 43.21 16.28
C ALA A 29 8.18 43.07 14.81
N ALA A 30 8.08 41.88 14.23
CA ALA A 30 8.62 41.54 12.92
C ALA A 30 7.65 40.68 12.10
N ILE A 31 6.36 41.05 12.11
CA ILE A 31 5.25 40.24 11.56
C ILE A 31 5.35 39.93 10.06
N HIS A 32 6.15 40.71 9.32
CA HIS A 32 6.38 40.55 7.88
C HIS A 32 7.66 39.76 7.57
N SER A 33 8.27 39.12 8.57
CA SER A 33 9.48 38.33 8.40
C SER A 33 9.45 37.06 9.24
N MET A 34 9.99 35.99 8.71
CA MET A 34 10.17 34.71 9.37
C MET A 34 11.66 34.47 9.62
N SER A 35 12.03 34.29 10.88
CA SER A 35 13.38 33.90 11.29
C SER A 35 13.47 32.39 11.35
N ILE A 36 14.50 31.82 10.72
CA ILE A 36 14.74 30.38 10.67
C ILE A 36 15.99 30.08 11.50
N TYR A 37 15.83 29.25 12.53
CA TYR A 37 16.90 28.86 13.45
C TYR A 37 17.22 27.37 13.33
N GLU A 38 18.51 27.04 13.33
CA GLU A 38 18.97 25.67 13.58
C GLU A 38 18.72 25.28 15.04
N THR A 39 18.50 23.98 15.30
CA THR A 39 18.33 23.47 16.66
C THR A 39 19.58 22.77 17.19
N ASP A 40 19.85 22.89 18.49
CA ASP A 40 20.80 22.02 19.18
C ASP A 40 20.23 20.60 19.45
N ARG A 41 21.02 19.72 20.08
CA ARG A 41 20.58 18.34 20.42
C ARG A 41 19.42 18.26 21.41
N GLN A 42 19.10 19.36 22.10
CA GLN A 42 18.00 19.45 23.06
C GLN A 42 16.75 20.11 22.43
N GLY A 43 16.84 20.56 21.17
CA GLY A 43 15.76 21.26 20.47
C GLY A 43 15.71 22.76 20.74
N ASN A 44 16.74 23.35 21.37
CA ASN A 44 16.80 24.79 21.59
C ASN A 44 17.30 25.52 20.33
N ARG A 45 16.89 26.78 20.17
CA ARG A 45 17.44 27.68 19.14
C ARG A 45 18.96 27.76 19.30
N SER A 46 19.69 27.60 18.21
CA SER A 46 21.15 27.71 18.19
C SER A 46 21.58 28.88 17.31
N ARG A 47 21.76 28.65 16.02
CA ARG A 47 22.19 29.65 15.03
C ARG A 47 21.01 30.14 14.22
N LEU A 48 20.89 31.46 14.05
CA LEU A 48 20.00 32.06 13.04
C LEU A 48 20.56 31.72 11.65
N GLN A 49 19.80 30.94 10.88
CA GLN A 49 20.17 30.48 9.55
C GLN A 49 19.83 31.54 8.50
N SER A 50 18.58 32.03 8.51
CA SER A 50 18.08 33.04 7.57
C SER A 50 16.93 33.84 8.18
N VAL A 51 16.64 34.98 7.55
CA VAL A 51 15.42 35.76 7.77
C VAL A 51 14.79 35.96 6.40
N GLU A 52 13.55 35.50 6.25
CA GLU A 52 12.83 35.48 4.99
C GLU A 52 11.58 36.36 5.08
N PRO A 53 11.12 36.99 3.98
CA PRO A 53 9.84 37.70 3.98
C PRO A 53 8.69 36.72 4.25
N ALA A 54 7.79 37.07 5.17
CA ALA A 54 6.54 36.34 5.31
C ALA A 54 5.59 36.80 4.20
N SER A 55 5.19 35.89 3.30
CA SER A 55 4.29 36.19 2.19
C SER A 55 2.87 36.44 2.67
N ASP A 56 2.23 35.45 3.29
CA ASP A 56 0.88 35.57 3.82
C ASP A 56 0.80 35.54 5.36
N PRO A 57 -0.21 36.21 5.95
CA PRO A 57 -0.48 36.08 7.38
C PRO A 57 -0.80 34.63 7.76
N VAL A 58 -0.17 34.14 8.83
CA VAL A 58 -0.39 32.77 9.37
C VAL A 58 -1.86 32.44 9.65
N GLN A 59 -2.70 33.46 9.87
CA GLN A 59 -4.13 33.27 10.09
C GLN A 59 -4.89 32.78 8.84
N LEU A 60 -4.30 32.91 7.65
CA LEU A 60 -4.85 32.40 6.39
C LEU A 60 -4.49 30.93 6.14
N GLU A 61 -3.48 30.42 6.84
CA GLU A 61 -3.05 29.03 6.72
C GLU A 61 -4.17 28.07 7.13
N GLY A 62 -4.35 27.00 6.36
CA GLY A 62 -5.47 26.07 6.53
C GLY A 62 -5.57 25.51 7.95
N TRP A 63 -4.41 25.15 8.53
CA TRP A 63 -4.34 24.62 9.89
C TRP A 63 -4.84 25.60 10.97
N TYR A 64 -4.68 26.91 10.77
CA TYR A 64 -5.14 27.94 11.70
C TYR A 64 -6.60 28.32 11.41
N ALA A 65 -6.87 28.72 10.16
CA ALA A 65 -8.17 29.24 9.74
C ALA A 65 -9.30 28.24 9.99
N ASP A 66 -9.08 26.97 9.62
CA ASP A 66 -10.11 25.93 9.74
C ASP A 66 -10.40 25.60 11.22
N ALA A 67 -9.38 25.61 12.07
CA ALA A 67 -9.53 25.38 13.51
C ALA A 67 -10.27 26.51 14.21
N VAL A 68 -9.96 27.76 13.86
CA VAL A 68 -10.69 28.94 14.38
C VAL A 68 -12.14 28.91 13.93
N ALA A 69 -12.40 28.60 12.66
CA ALA A 69 -13.75 28.50 12.12
C ALA A 69 -14.56 27.36 12.79
N ALA A 70 -13.93 26.21 13.05
CA ALA A 70 -14.56 25.07 13.69
C ALA A 70 -14.83 25.30 15.20
N GLY A 71 -14.01 26.11 15.87
CA GLY A 71 -14.12 26.38 17.30
C GLY A 71 -13.76 25.19 18.21
N ARG A 72 -13.20 24.12 17.64
CA ARG A 72 -12.89 22.84 18.31
C ARG A 72 -11.74 22.13 17.59
N PRO A 73 -11.13 21.09 18.20
CA PRO A 73 -10.16 20.26 17.51
C PRO A 73 -10.70 19.72 16.19
N THR A 74 -9.94 19.87 15.12
CA THR A 74 -10.35 19.51 13.76
C THR A 74 -9.15 19.11 12.90
N TRP A 75 -9.41 18.32 11.86
CA TRP A 75 -8.51 18.28 10.71
C TRP A 75 -8.74 19.51 9.84
N SER A 76 -7.67 20.09 9.30
CA SER A 76 -7.77 21.11 8.26
C SER A 76 -8.20 20.47 6.93
N ARG A 77 -8.63 21.30 5.98
CA ARG A 77 -8.54 20.93 4.57
C ARG A 77 -7.09 20.64 4.18
N ILE A 78 -6.87 19.89 3.11
CA ILE A 78 -5.54 19.79 2.52
C ILE A 78 -5.22 21.13 1.85
N TYR A 79 -4.08 21.71 2.21
CA TYR A 79 -3.63 23.01 1.74
C TYR A 79 -2.17 22.92 1.29
N GLN A 80 -1.76 23.86 0.45
CA GLN A 80 -0.35 24.07 0.14
C GLN A 80 0.25 24.99 1.19
N TRP A 81 1.44 24.68 1.69
CA TRP A 81 2.23 25.65 2.44
C TRP A 81 2.52 26.89 1.56
N ASP A 82 2.59 28.05 2.19
CA ASP A 82 2.81 29.32 1.47
C ASP A 82 4.26 29.46 0.99
N ASP A 83 5.22 28.99 1.79
CA ASP A 83 6.65 29.08 1.51
C ASP A 83 7.15 28.03 0.50
N GLN A 84 6.46 26.89 0.39
CA GLN A 84 6.90 25.74 -0.41
C GLN A 84 5.72 25.06 -1.12
N PRO A 85 5.92 24.47 -2.31
CA PRO A 85 4.88 23.72 -3.03
C PRO A 85 4.63 22.33 -2.41
N ILE A 86 4.42 22.30 -1.09
CA ILE A 86 4.18 21.11 -0.29
C ILE A 86 2.71 21.10 0.11
N LEU A 87 2.02 20.02 -0.21
CA LEU A 87 0.67 19.79 0.30
C LEU A 87 0.69 19.09 1.65
N SER A 88 -0.11 19.61 2.56
CA SER A 88 -0.24 19.10 3.92
C SER A 88 -1.69 19.09 4.38
N VAL A 89 -1.97 18.27 5.38
CA VAL A 89 -3.18 18.29 6.21
C VAL A 89 -2.74 18.37 7.66
N SER A 90 -3.46 19.13 8.48
CA SER A 90 -3.04 19.36 9.86
C SER A 90 -4.11 18.91 10.84
N SER A 91 -3.67 18.24 11.91
CA SER A 91 -4.49 18.08 13.11
C SER A 91 -4.33 19.32 13.96
N SER A 92 -5.41 20.09 14.10
CA SER A 92 -5.38 21.43 14.69
C SER A 92 -6.25 21.54 15.93
N TYR A 93 -5.74 22.27 16.92
CA TYR A 93 -6.33 22.44 18.24
C TYR A 93 -6.36 23.93 18.60
N PRO A 94 -7.54 24.57 18.59
CA PRO A 94 -7.67 25.95 19.07
C PRO A 94 -7.63 25.99 20.61
N ILE A 95 -6.89 26.95 21.15
CA ILE A 95 -6.71 27.15 22.59
C ILE A 95 -7.49 28.38 23.02
N TYR A 96 -8.34 28.22 24.03
CA TYR A 96 -9.17 29.29 24.58
C TYR A 96 -8.82 29.53 26.04
N ASP A 97 -8.95 30.78 26.49
CA ASP A 97 -8.89 31.11 27.91
C ASP A 97 -10.19 30.77 28.65
N LYS A 98 -10.24 31.04 29.97
CA LYS A 98 -11.43 30.80 30.81
C LYS A 98 -12.66 31.62 30.39
N ALA A 99 -12.47 32.69 29.61
CA ALA A 99 -13.53 33.53 29.08
C ALA A 99 -13.90 33.14 27.63
N HIS A 100 -13.46 31.98 27.15
CA HIS A 100 -13.64 31.50 25.78
C HIS A 100 -13.06 32.42 24.70
N ARG A 101 -12.02 33.19 25.00
CA ARG A 101 -11.30 34.00 24.02
C ARG A 101 -10.14 33.20 23.44
N LEU A 102 -10.04 33.17 22.12
CA LEU A 102 -8.96 32.48 21.40
C LEU A 102 -7.59 33.05 21.82
N GLN A 103 -6.71 32.18 22.30
CA GLN A 103 -5.32 32.50 22.66
C GLN A 103 -4.35 32.09 21.54
N GLY A 104 -4.71 31.09 20.75
CA GLY A 104 -3.92 30.63 19.62
C GLY A 104 -4.41 29.28 19.11
N VAL A 105 -3.72 28.74 18.13
CA VAL A 105 -3.97 27.41 17.57
C VAL A 105 -2.66 26.64 17.57
N ILE A 106 -2.71 25.36 17.93
CA ILE A 106 -1.62 24.40 17.69
C ILE A 106 -1.99 23.54 16.48
N GLY A 107 -1.05 23.34 15.56
CA GLY A 107 -1.20 22.44 14.41
C GLY A 107 -0.10 21.40 14.34
N ILE A 108 -0.43 20.18 13.92
CA ILE A 108 0.55 19.16 13.54
C ILE A 108 0.31 18.79 12.09
N ASP A 109 1.22 19.24 11.24
CA ASP A 109 1.17 19.03 9.80
C ASP A 109 1.63 17.62 9.42
N LEU A 110 0.86 16.99 8.54
CA LEU A 110 1.18 15.74 7.88
C LEU A 110 1.33 16.01 6.38
N VAL A 111 2.57 15.99 5.91
CA VAL A 111 2.89 16.17 4.50
C VAL A 111 2.41 14.96 3.71
N LEU A 112 1.65 15.19 2.65
CA LEU A 112 1.04 14.12 1.84
C LEU A 112 2.08 13.16 1.24
N SER A 113 3.23 13.67 0.80
CA SER A 113 4.33 12.83 0.26
C SER A 113 4.96 11.91 1.32
N GLN A 114 4.94 12.29 2.60
CA GLN A 114 5.39 11.44 3.68
C GLN A 114 4.38 10.32 3.96
N ILE A 115 3.07 10.61 3.84
CA ILE A 115 2.03 9.57 3.87
C ILE A 115 2.23 8.59 2.71
N SER A 116 2.48 9.08 1.49
CA SER A 116 2.79 8.21 0.33
C SER A 116 4.03 7.35 0.58
N THR A 117 5.11 7.93 1.12
CA THR A 117 6.33 7.18 1.50
C THR A 117 6.02 6.08 2.53
N PHE A 118 5.18 6.39 3.53
CA PHE A 118 4.73 5.39 4.49
C PHE A 118 3.93 4.28 3.80
N LEU A 119 2.96 4.60 2.94
CA LEU A 119 2.18 3.60 2.20
C LEU A 119 3.05 2.72 1.31
N ALA A 120 4.05 3.30 0.63
CA ALA A 120 5.01 2.55 -0.19
C ALA A 120 5.90 1.60 0.62
N SER A 121 6.13 1.89 1.91
CA SER A 121 6.88 1.00 2.81
C SER A 121 6.08 -0.23 3.25
N LEU A 122 4.75 -0.20 3.12
CA LEU A 122 3.88 -1.32 3.46
C LEU A 122 3.99 -2.40 2.38
N LYS A 123 4.50 -3.57 2.76
CA LYS A 123 4.59 -4.73 1.87
C LYS A 123 3.22 -5.39 1.71
N LEU A 124 2.48 -5.00 0.69
CA LEU A 124 1.19 -5.61 0.32
C LEU A 124 1.39 -6.81 -0.62
N SER A 125 1.82 -6.54 -1.84
CA SER A 125 2.07 -7.50 -2.92
C SER A 125 3.00 -6.85 -3.96
N PRO A 126 3.58 -7.61 -4.91
CA PRO A 126 4.53 -7.07 -5.88
C PRO A 126 4.01 -5.89 -6.71
N THR A 127 2.75 -5.96 -7.17
CA THR A 127 2.18 -4.95 -8.07
C THR A 127 0.93 -4.28 -7.52
N GLY A 128 0.38 -4.74 -6.40
CA GLY A 128 -0.74 -4.12 -5.70
C GLY A 128 -0.48 -2.68 -5.24
N ARG A 129 -1.56 -1.96 -4.94
CA ARG A 129 -1.53 -0.57 -4.50
C ARG A 129 -2.37 -0.35 -3.26
N ILE A 130 -1.86 0.51 -2.39
CA ILE A 130 -2.61 1.12 -1.29
C ILE A 130 -2.65 2.61 -1.56
N PHE A 131 -3.84 3.19 -1.57
CA PHE A 131 -3.99 4.63 -1.75
C PHE A 131 -5.17 5.16 -0.94
N ILE A 132 -5.16 6.46 -0.70
CA ILE A 132 -6.15 7.16 0.12
C ILE A 132 -6.79 8.23 -0.74
N LEU A 133 -8.12 8.25 -0.78
CA LEU A 133 -8.91 9.24 -1.49
C LEU A 133 -9.74 10.08 -0.51
N GLU A 134 -9.97 11.35 -0.85
CA GLU A 134 -11.10 12.11 -0.35
C GLU A 134 -12.40 11.68 -1.05
N ARG A 135 -13.54 12.09 -0.50
CA ARG A 135 -14.88 11.74 -1.03
C ARG A 135 -15.16 12.29 -2.43
N ASN A 136 -14.40 13.27 -2.89
CA ASN A 136 -14.48 13.79 -4.25
C ASN A 136 -13.58 13.04 -5.24
N GLY A 137 -12.84 12.03 -4.78
CA GLY A 137 -11.89 11.25 -5.59
C GLY A 137 -10.49 11.87 -5.66
N ASP A 138 -10.21 12.97 -4.96
CA ASP A 138 -8.87 13.54 -4.91
C ASP A 138 -7.95 12.64 -4.10
N LEU A 139 -6.76 12.41 -4.64
CA LEU A 139 -5.73 11.59 -4.02
C LEU A 139 -5.16 12.35 -2.82
N VAL A 140 -5.13 11.68 -1.67
CA VAL A 140 -4.43 12.11 -0.47
C VAL A 140 -3.03 11.55 -0.48
N ALA A 141 -2.90 10.25 -0.74
CA ALA A 141 -1.61 9.55 -0.81
C ALA A 141 -1.75 8.25 -1.61
N SER A 142 -0.64 7.74 -2.12
CA SER A 142 -0.58 6.45 -2.82
C SER A 142 0.76 5.77 -2.58
N SER A 143 0.77 4.44 -2.56
CA SER A 143 1.98 3.62 -2.55
C SER A 143 2.69 3.57 -3.90
N SER A 144 2.12 4.16 -4.96
CA SER A 144 2.78 4.37 -6.25
C SER A 144 3.89 5.44 -6.14
N SER A 145 4.79 5.49 -7.11
CA SER A 145 5.80 6.55 -7.21
C SER A 145 5.24 7.92 -7.61
N GLU A 146 3.98 8.00 -8.03
CA GLU A 146 3.30 9.25 -8.38
C GLU A 146 2.96 10.08 -7.13
N LEU A 147 3.23 11.38 -7.18
CA LEU A 147 2.83 12.31 -6.13
C LEU A 147 1.30 12.53 -6.13
N PRO A 148 0.68 12.81 -4.98
CA PRO A 148 -0.77 13.07 -4.89
C PRO A 148 -1.19 14.45 -5.42
N PHE A 149 -0.32 15.11 -6.18
CA PHE A 149 -0.52 16.41 -6.77
C PHE A 149 0.35 16.58 -8.01
N GLN A 150 0.00 17.57 -8.83
CA GLN A 150 0.77 17.98 -10.00
C GLN A 150 1.17 19.44 -9.88
N MET A 151 2.36 19.78 -10.38
CA MET A 151 2.82 21.15 -10.44
C MET A 151 2.24 21.85 -11.65
N VAL A 152 1.37 22.83 -11.43
CA VAL A 152 0.75 23.64 -12.49
C VAL A 152 1.06 25.10 -12.22
N LYS A 153 1.82 25.73 -13.13
CA LYS A 153 2.28 27.13 -12.99
C LYS A 153 3.00 27.42 -11.66
N GLY A 154 3.76 26.45 -11.16
CA GLY A 154 4.52 26.59 -9.91
C GLY A 154 3.72 26.34 -8.63
N GLN A 155 2.43 25.98 -8.73
CA GLN A 155 1.59 25.61 -7.58
C GLN A 155 1.27 24.12 -7.60
N ALA A 156 1.21 23.51 -6.42
CA ALA A 156 0.77 22.13 -6.25
C ALA A 156 -0.75 22.05 -6.35
N GLN A 157 -1.26 21.44 -7.42
CA GLN A 157 -2.69 21.19 -7.60
C GLN A 157 -3.02 19.74 -7.27
N ARG A 158 -4.12 19.54 -6.52
CA ARG A 158 -4.60 18.20 -6.13
C ARG A 158 -4.80 17.32 -7.36
N LEU A 159 -4.31 16.08 -7.28
CA LEU A 159 -4.50 15.08 -8.32
C LEU A 159 -5.76 14.26 -8.01
N ASN A 160 -6.68 14.18 -8.95
CA ASN A 160 -7.78 13.22 -8.83
C ASN A 160 -7.29 11.80 -9.14
N GLY A 161 -7.69 10.82 -8.33
CA GLY A 161 -7.28 9.42 -8.51
C GLY A 161 -7.66 8.86 -9.88
N SER A 162 -8.74 9.33 -10.50
CA SER A 162 -9.12 8.92 -11.86
C SER A 162 -8.20 9.48 -12.95
N MET A 163 -7.37 10.47 -12.63
CA MET A 163 -6.38 11.06 -13.53
C MET A 163 -4.95 10.62 -13.22
N SER A 164 -4.77 9.67 -12.30
CA SER A 164 -3.48 9.10 -11.93
C SER A 164 -2.79 8.45 -13.14
N GLN A 165 -1.46 8.56 -13.19
CA GLN A 165 -0.61 7.83 -14.15
C GLN A 165 -0.39 6.37 -13.74
N ASP A 166 -0.63 6.03 -12.47
CA ASP A 166 -0.64 4.63 -12.03
C ASP A 166 -1.97 3.98 -12.46
N PHE A 167 -1.85 2.99 -13.33
CA PHE A 167 -3.00 2.36 -13.97
C PHE A 167 -3.96 1.68 -12.97
N LEU A 168 -3.44 1.10 -11.87
CA LEU A 168 -4.29 0.48 -10.85
C LEU A 168 -5.05 1.53 -10.04
N VAL A 169 -4.39 2.63 -9.67
CA VAL A 169 -5.05 3.74 -8.96
C VAL A 169 -6.15 4.35 -9.84
N GLN A 170 -5.82 4.64 -11.11
CA GLN A 170 -6.77 5.18 -12.08
C GLN A 170 -7.97 4.26 -12.31
N ALA A 171 -7.73 3.01 -12.70
CA ALA A 171 -8.79 2.07 -13.03
C ALA A 171 -9.69 1.78 -11.82
N THR A 172 -9.10 1.62 -10.64
CA THR A 172 -9.87 1.38 -9.40
C THR A 172 -10.69 2.60 -9.02
N THR A 173 -10.15 3.82 -9.14
CA THR A 173 -10.92 5.04 -8.84
C THR A 173 -12.10 5.21 -9.79
N HIS A 174 -11.91 4.92 -11.09
CA HIS A 174 -12.99 4.89 -12.06
C HIS A 174 -14.05 3.84 -11.73
N TYR A 175 -13.63 2.61 -11.42
CA TYR A 175 -14.53 1.52 -11.05
C TYR A 175 -15.37 1.88 -9.81
N LEU A 176 -14.74 2.38 -8.73
CA LEU A 176 -15.45 2.79 -7.52
C LEU A 176 -16.45 3.92 -7.81
N SER A 177 -16.06 4.90 -8.60
CA SER A 177 -16.95 6.02 -8.97
C SER A 177 -18.15 5.55 -9.79
N GLN A 178 -17.96 4.61 -10.71
CA GLN A 178 -19.04 4.03 -11.51
C GLN A 178 -19.96 3.13 -10.69
N GLN A 179 -19.40 2.28 -9.84
CA GLN A 179 -20.14 1.31 -9.04
C GLN A 179 -21.06 1.97 -8.02
N PHE A 180 -20.60 3.06 -7.40
CA PHE A 180 -21.36 3.75 -6.35
C PHE A 180 -22.05 5.04 -6.83
N GLY A 181 -21.72 5.54 -8.02
CA GLY A 181 -22.15 6.84 -8.55
C GLY A 181 -21.49 8.05 -7.88
N ASP A 182 -21.35 8.00 -6.55
CA ASP A 182 -20.64 8.98 -5.72
C ASP A 182 -19.88 8.23 -4.60
N LEU A 183 -18.59 8.53 -4.41
CA LEU A 183 -17.74 7.92 -3.38
C LEU A 183 -18.22 8.24 -1.95
N LYS A 184 -19.09 9.26 -1.77
CA LYS A 184 -19.81 9.51 -0.53
C LYS A 184 -20.76 8.37 -0.14
N GLN A 185 -21.18 7.51 -1.07
CA GLN A 185 -22.07 6.38 -0.75
C GLN A 185 -21.34 5.21 -0.07
N ILE A 186 -20.01 5.20 -0.07
CA ILE A 186 -19.21 4.15 0.60
C ILE A 186 -19.17 4.43 2.11
N GLN A 187 -20.20 3.96 2.82
CA GLN A 187 -20.41 4.20 4.25
C GLN A 187 -19.82 3.10 5.16
N SER A 188 -19.46 1.95 4.60
CA SER A 188 -18.86 0.81 5.29
C SER A 188 -17.81 0.13 4.42
N SER A 189 -16.97 -0.73 5.01
CA SER A 189 -15.97 -1.50 4.27
C SER A 189 -16.64 -2.35 3.19
N GLN A 190 -16.14 -2.26 1.96
CA GLN A 190 -16.59 -3.05 0.82
C GLN A 190 -15.46 -3.95 0.33
N HIS A 191 -15.85 -5.13 -0.16
CA HIS A 191 -14.99 -6.07 -0.85
C HIS A 191 -15.57 -6.23 -2.25
N LEU A 192 -14.76 -5.92 -3.25
CA LEU A 192 -15.18 -5.80 -4.63
C LEU A 192 -14.13 -6.49 -5.50
N ASP A 193 -14.54 -6.83 -6.71
CA ASP A 193 -13.66 -7.30 -7.74
C ASP A 193 -14.09 -6.71 -9.08
N PHE A 194 -13.12 -6.49 -9.96
CA PHE A 194 -13.37 -6.08 -11.33
C PHE A 194 -12.30 -6.63 -12.26
N ASN A 195 -12.66 -6.81 -13.53
CA ASN A 195 -11.72 -7.23 -14.54
C ASN A 195 -11.04 -6.02 -15.17
N LEU A 196 -9.71 -6.06 -15.22
CA LEU A 196 -8.87 -5.04 -15.84
C LEU A 196 -7.91 -5.72 -16.82
N GLN A 197 -8.08 -5.44 -18.11
CA GLN A 197 -7.25 -6.02 -19.19
C GLN A 197 -7.20 -7.57 -19.18
N GLY A 198 -8.29 -8.23 -18.79
CA GLY A 198 -8.38 -9.70 -18.74
C GLY A 198 -7.90 -10.31 -17.42
N GLU A 199 -7.43 -9.51 -16.47
CA GLU A 199 -7.02 -9.95 -15.14
C GLU A 199 -7.98 -9.44 -14.06
N ASN A 200 -8.38 -10.30 -13.11
CA ASN A 200 -9.21 -9.86 -12.00
C ASN A 200 -8.38 -9.08 -10.98
N GLN A 201 -8.98 -8.01 -10.47
CA GLN A 201 -8.42 -7.11 -9.48
C GLN A 201 -9.27 -7.22 -8.22
N PHE A 202 -8.67 -7.59 -7.09
CA PHE A 202 -9.37 -7.63 -5.80
C PHE A 202 -9.23 -6.28 -5.11
N VAL A 203 -10.36 -5.64 -4.83
CA VAL A 203 -10.43 -4.31 -4.24
C VAL A 203 -11.05 -4.38 -2.85
N ARG A 204 -10.40 -3.74 -1.89
CA ARG A 204 -11.01 -3.41 -0.61
C ARG A 204 -11.01 -1.91 -0.44
N VAL A 205 -12.18 -1.34 -0.15
CA VAL A 205 -12.32 0.08 0.19
C VAL A 205 -12.98 0.22 1.55
N ALA A 206 -12.38 1.00 2.44
CA ALA A 206 -12.90 1.25 3.78
C ALA A 206 -12.89 2.74 4.12
N PRO A 207 -13.99 3.29 4.65
CA PRO A 207 -14.01 4.66 5.11
C PRO A 207 -13.21 4.82 6.40
N TRP A 208 -12.39 5.85 6.48
CA TRP A 208 -11.68 6.27 7.70
C TRP A 208 -12.20 7.63 8.14
N ARG A 209 -12.90 7.64 9.28
CA ARG A 209 -13.50 8.83 9.87
C ARG A 209 -13.15 8.94 11.35
N ASP A 210 -13.08 10.17 11.84
CA ASP A 210 -12.92 10.46 13.26
C ASP A 210 -13.82 11.61 13.74
N SER A 211 -13.81 11.88 15.04
CA SER A 211 -14.60 12.96 15.65
C SER A 211 -14.06 14.37 15.32
N ALA A 212 -12.82 14.46 14.86
CA ALA A 212 -12.18 15.70 14.42
C ALA A 212 -12.52 16.04 12.94
N GLY A 213 -13.33 15.23 12.26
CA GLY A 213 -13.86 15.53 10.93
C GLY A 213 -13.07 14.96 9.77
N LEU A 214 -12.12 14.04 10.01
CA LEU A 214 -11.48 13.29 8.93
C LEU A 214 -12.54 12.48 8.17
N ASP A 215 -12.51 12.47 6.84
CA ASP A 215 -13.37 11.61 6.03
C ASP A 215 -12.68 11.16 4.75
N TRP A 216 -11.89 10.10 4.88
CA TRP A 216 -11.13 9.52 3.78
C TRP A 216 -11.62 8.12 3.42
N LEU A 217 -11.21 7.64 2.25
CA LEU A 217 -11.36 6.27 1.80
C LEU A 217 -9.97 5.65 1.67
N ILE A 218 -9.71 4.58 2.41
CA ILE A 218 -8.52 3.75 2.24
C ILE A 218 -8.87 2.67 1.22
N VAL A 219 -8.12 2.63 0.12
CA VAL A 219 -8.32 1.69 -0.97
C VAL A 219 -7.09 0.79 -1.09
N ILE A 220 -7.34 -0.51 -1.19
CA ILE A 220 -6.33 -1.53 -1.45
C ILE A 220 -6.79 -2.26 -2.71
N VAL A 221 -5.91 -2.37 -3.71
CA VAL A 221 -6.15 -3.15 -4.92
C VAL A 221 -4.98 -4.11 -5.14
N VAL A 222 -5.30 -5.38 -5.40
CA VAL A 222 -4.31 -6.42 -5.64
C VAL A 222 -4.71 -7.23 -6.89
N PRO A 223 -3.84 -7.33 -7.90
CA PRO A 223 -4.06 -8.21 -9.05
C PRO A 223 -4.07 -9.68 -8.65
N GLU A 224 -4.90 -10.49 -9.32
CA GLU A 224 -4.97 -11.93 -9.06
C GLU A 224 -3.62 -12.64 -9.29
N SER A 225 -2.81 -12.20 -10.27
CA SER A 225 -1.50 -12.80 -10.56
C SER A 225 -0.52 -12.72 -9.39
N ASP A 226 -0.60 -11.66 -8.57
CA ASP A 226 0.26 -11.48 -7.39
C ASP A 226 0.07 -12.61 -6.35
N PHE A 227 -1.11 -13.24 -6.31
CA PHE A 227 -1.38 -14.42 -5.47
C PHE A 227 -1.05 -15.73 -6.20
N MET A 228 -1.24 -15.75 -7.52
CA MET A 228 -1.12 -16.97 -8.31
C MET A 228 0.33 -17.38 -8.60
N GLU A 229 1.28 -16.45 -8.51
CA GLU A 229 2.70 -16.74 -8.79
C GLU A 229 3.23 -17.90 -7.93
N THR A 230 2.97 -17.91 -6.62
CA THR A 230 3.37 -19.00 -5.72
C THR A 230 2.60 -20.29 -5.98
N ILE A 231 1.32 -20.18 -6.34
CA ILE A 231 0.46 -21.34 -6.61
C ILE A 231 0.86 -22.03 -7.92
N HIS A 232 1.20 -21.28 -8.97
CA HIS A 232 1.68 -21.84 -10.23
C HIS A 232 3.04 -22.53 -10.08
N ALA A 233 3.97 -21.97 -9.30
CA ALA A 233 5.26 -22.60 -9.01
C ALA A 233 5.09 -23.96 -8.31
N ASN A 234 4.19 -24.03 -7.33
CA ASN A 234 3.85 -25.28 -6.65
C ASN A 234 3.13 -26.25 -7.58
N THR A 235 2.21 -25.78 -8.40
CA THR A 235 1.48 -26.61 -9.38
C THR A 235 2.43 -27.29 -10.36
N ARG A 236 3.43 -26.57 -10.89
CA ARG A 236 4.45 -27.17 -11.77
C ARG A 236 5.24 -28.27 -11.06
N THR A 237 5.58 -28.06 -9.80
CA THR A 237 6.29 -29.06 -8.98
C THR A 237 5.42 -30.28 -8.74
N THR A 238 4.15 -30.08 -8.40
CA THR A 238 3.17 -31.17 -8.24
C THR A 238 2.99 -31.97 -9.53
N ILE A 239 2.90 -31.31 -10.69
CA ILE A 239 2.81 -31.98 -12.01
C ILE A 239 4.04 -32.86 -12.25
N LEU A 240 5.26 -32.36 -11.99
CA LEU A 240 6.49 -33.15 -12.12
C LEU A 240 6.52 -34.35 -11.18
N LEU A 241 6.08 -34.18 -9.93
CA LEU A 241 5.96 -35.26 -8.96
C LEU A 241 4.93 -36.30 -9.40
N CYS A 242 3.78 -35.88 -9.94
CA CYS A 242 2.78 -36.78 -10.51
C CYS A 242 3.35 -37.59 -11.69
N PHE A 243 4.09 -36.96 -12.61
CA PHE A 243 4.76 -37.67 -13.71
C PHE A 243 5.80 -38.66 -13.20
N ALA A 244 6.62 -38.28 -12.22
CA ALA A 244 7.61 -39.17 -11.61
C ALA A 244 6.94 -40.38 -10.93
N ALA A 245 5.88 -40.15 -10.15
CA ALA A 245 5.12 -41.19 -9.49
C ALA A 245 4.46 -42.14 -10.51
N LEU A 246 3.88 -41.61 -11.59
CA LEU A 246 3.29 -42.40 -12.67
C LEU A 246 4.34 -43.27 -13.37
N ALA A 247 5.53 -42.73 -13.65
CA ALA A 247 6.62 -43.47 -14.26
C ALA A 247 7.08 -44.63 -13.36
N ILE A 248 7.24 -44.38 -12.05
CA ILE A 248 7.61 -45.41 -11.07
C ILE A 248 6.53 -46.49 -10.96
N ALA A 249 5.26 -46.11 -10.85
CA ALA A 249 4.15 -47.05 -10.77
C ALA A 249 4.07 -47.94 -12.02
N THR A 250 4.26 -47.35 -13.21
CA THR A 250 4.28 -48.08 -14.48
C THR A 250 5.46 -49.06 -14.53
N LEU A 251 6.66 -48.62 -14.12
CA LEU A 251 7.85 -49.48 -14.08
C LEU A 251 7.67 -50.66 -13.12
N LEU A 252 7.18 -50.39 -11.90
CA LEU A 252 6.89 -51.44 -10.91
C LEU A 252 5.83 -52.42 -11.43
N GLY A 253 4.76 -51.92 -12.07
CA GLY A 253 3.75 -52.76 -12.70
C GLY A 253 4.33 -53.69 -13.77
N LEU A 254 5.23 -53.19 -14.62
CA LEU A 254 5.92 -54.00 -15.63
C LEU A 254 6.86 -55.04 -15.00
N ILE A 255 7.59 -54.68 -13.95
CA ILE A 255 8.48 -55.61 -13.22
C ILE A 255 7.67 -56.73 -12.58
N THR A 256 6.61 -56.39 -11.84
CA THR A 256 5.74 -57.37 -11.18
C THR A 256 5.04 -58.27 -12.20
N SER A 257 4.55 -57.71 -13.30
CA SER A 257 3.95 -58.48 -14.41
C SER A 257 4.93 -59.54 -14.95
N ARG A 258 6.18 -59.15 -15.21
CA ARG A 258 7.23 -60.09 -15.69
C ARG A 258 7.60 -61.15 -14.65
N LEU A 259 7.67 -60.79 -13.37
CA LEU A 259 8.00 -61.72 -12.28
C LEU A 259 6.94 -62.80 -12.07
N LEU A 260 5.66 -62.45 -12.21
CA LEU A 260 4.55 -63.40 -12.03
C LEU A 260 4.28 -64.23 -13.29
N LEU A 261 4.34 -63.64 -14.49
CA LEU A 261 4.08 -64.35 -15.74
C LEU A 261 5.13 -65.42 -16.05
N LYS A 262 6.40 -65.17 -15.73
CA LYS A 262 7.51 -66.10 -16.02
C LYS A 262 7.33 -67.49 -15.36
N PRO A 263 7.09 -67.63 -14.05
CA PRO A 263 6.87 -68.93 -13.42
C PRO A 263 5.53 -69.57 -13.84
N ILE A 264 4.48 -68.78 -14.08
CA ILE A 264 3.20 -69.32 -14.59
C ILE A 264 3.41 -69.98 -15.95
N LEU A 265 4.08 -69.29 -16.89
CA LEU A 265 4.41 -69.85 -18.19
C LEU A 265 5.32 -71.08 -18.09
N GLN A 266 6.27 -71.09 -17.15
CA GLN A 266 7.09 -72.28 -16.89
C GLN A 266 6.27 -73.46 -16.38
N MET A 267 5.29 -73.23 -15.49
CA MET A 267 4.39 -74.29 -15.01
C MET A 267 3.46 -74.80 -16.12
N VAL A 268 2.92 -73.91 -16.95
CA VAL A 268 2.09 -74.28 -18.11
C VAL A 268 2.90 -75.14 -19.09
N ASN A 269 4.10 -74.68 -19.48
CA ASN A 269 4.96 -75.43 -20.38
C ASN A 269 5.40 -76.77 -19.78
N ALA A 270 5.66 -76.83 -18.47
CA ALA A 270 6.01 -78.08 -17.79
C ALA A 270 4.82 -79.06 -17.73
N ALA A 271 3.59 -78.56 -17.53
CA ALA A 271 2.38 -79.36 -17.56
C ALA A 271 2.08 -79.89 -18.99
N GLU A 272 2.27 -79.08 -20.02
CA GLU A 272 2.18 -79.52 -21.43
C GLU A 272 3.23 -80.58 -21.76
N ALA A 273 4.49 -80.39 -21.36
CA ALA A 273 5.54 -81.39 -21.55
C ALA A 273 5.26 -82.70 -20.81
N LEU A 274 4.58 -82.64 -19.64
CA LEU A 274 4.09 -83.81 -18.91
C LEU A 274 2.99 -84.54 -19.69
N ALA A 275 2.01 -83.79 -20.21
CA ALA A 275 0.89 -84.33 -20.98
C ALA A 275 1.33 -84.93 -22.33
N ALA A 276 2.40 -84.39 -22.93
CA ALA A 276 3.02 -84.90 -24.15
C ALA A 276 4.00 -86.08 -23.91
N GLY A 277 4.32 -86.40 -22.65
CA GLY A 277 5.14 -87.56 -22.28
C GLY A 277 6.66 -87.38 -22.41
N GLU A 278 7.18 -86.15 -22.44
CA GLU A 278 8.60 -85.85 -22.77
C GLU A 278 9.59 -85.87 -21.58
N LEU A 279 9.22 -86.40 -20.42
CA LEU A 279 9.99 -86.28 -19.17
C LEU A 279 11.39 -86.94 -19.17
N ALA A 280 11.72 -87.79 -20.13
CA ALA A 280 13.00 -88.50 -20.14
C ALA A 280 14.22 -87.66 -20.60
N ALA A 281 14.01 -86.52 -21.28
CA ALA A 281 15.12 -85.77 -21.89
C ALA A 281 15.70 -84.64 -20.99
N ALA A 282 14.93 -84.09 -20.05
CA ALA A 282 15.35 -82.92 -19.26
C ALA A 282 16.14 -83.27 -17.99
N TYR A 283 15.86 -84.43 -17.36
CA TYR A 283 16.52 -84.82 -16.10
C TYR A 283 18.02 -85.14 -16.26
N PHE A 284 18.47 -85.42 -17.49
CA PHE A 284 19.88 -85.71 -17.77
C PHE A 284 20.75 -84.49 -18.11
N ARG A 285 20.19 -83.31 -18.37
CA ARG A 285 20.99 -82.10 -18.70
C ARG A 285 21.38 -81.24 -17.49
N THR A 286 20.60 -81.26 -16.42
CA THR A 286 20.87 -80.44 -15.21
C THR A 286 21.94 -80.99 -14.28
N LYS A 287 22.50 -82.18 -14.55
CA LYS A 287 23.61 -82.75 -13.76
C LYS A 287 25.00 -82.50 -14.36
N LEU A 288 25.12 -81.70 -15.44
CA LEU A 288 26.37 -81.47 -16.16
C LEU A 288 26.67 -79.98 -16.46
N SER A 289 26.03 -79.02 -15.79
CA SER A 289 26.39 -77.58 -15.86
C SER A 289 26.32 -76.91 -14.51
#